data_AF-M5BM13-F1
#
_entry.id   AF-M5BM13-F1
#
_cell.length_a   1.000
_cell.length_b   1.000
_cell.length_c   1.000
_cell.angle_alpha   90.00
_cell.angle_beta   90.00
_cell.angle_gamma   90.00
#
_symmetry.space_group_name_H-M   'P 1'
#
loop_
_entity.id
_entity.type
_entity.pdbx_description
1 polymer ?
#
loop_
_entity_poly.entity_id
_entity_poly.type
_entity_poly.pdbx_seq_one_letter_code
_entity_poly.pdbx_strand_id
1 'polypeptide(L)'
;MEYDIDFEDDSPYPEVRAAVANTDDPTMPTNTFRISSACDANPSVQITALVAQLVALPAGKLLEKTLPRAHITTFGYTWSLNPGPFNIKEHTLITVMANVVAGGAYATDIIAAQRLFYQQYWGATYQLALVVSTQMFGFSLAGICRRFLVWPSSMIWPATLVNTALFNTLHSTYGREEDGRTSRERFFTLAFIGSAAWYFLPGYLFVLIIVSHSFLASIDTSPLQFRLESLLFHRNKLFPPSILIMHFARISIGLDRPR
;
A
#
# COMPACT_ATOMS: atom_id res chain seq x y z
N MET A 1 -0.25 52.24 15.82
CA MET A 1 -1.04 51.12 16.36
C MET A 1 -1.46 50.33 15.15
N GLU A 2 -0.59 49.40 14.75
CA GLU A 2 -0.74 48.59 13.54
C GLU A 2 -0.86 47.16 14.04
N TYR A 3 -2.10 46.71 14.24
CA TYR A 3 -2.45 45.49 14.96
C TYR A 3 -3.74 44.87 14.38
N ASP A 4 -3.98 45.00 13.07
CA ASP A 4 -5.26 44.59 12.46
C ASP A 4 -5.16 43.82 11.13
N ILE A 5 -3.98 43.31 10.73
CA ILE A 5 -3.82 42.62 9.42
C ILE A 5 -3.58 41.10 9.56
N ASP A 6 -3.15 40.58 10.72
CA ASP A 6 -2.82 39.14 10.87
C ASP A 6 -4.01 38.23 11.23
N PHE A 7 -5.21 38.77 11.47
CA PHE A 7 -6.39 37.97 11.86
C PHE A 7 -7.31 37.57 10.70
N GLU A 8 -7.20 38.19 9.52
CA GLU A 8 -8.06 37.85 8.38
C GLU A 8 -7.62 36.57 7.65
N ASP A 9 -6.33 36.24 7.71
CA ASP A 9 -5.76 35.02 7.11
C ASP A 9 -5.77 33.81 8.06
N ASP A 10 -6.26 34.00 9.29
CA ASP A 10 -6.28 32.96 10.33
C ASP A 10 -7.59 32.16 10.27
N SER A 11 -7.52 30.84 10.42
CA SER A 11 -8.72 30.00 10.35
C SER A 11 -9.70 30.34 11.49
N PRO A 12 -11.02 30.42 11.25
CA PRO A 12 -12.01 30.74 12.29
C PRO A 12 -12.09 29.69 13.41
N TYR A 13 -11.58 28.48 13.18
CA TYR A 13 -11.54 27.39 14.14
C TYR A 13 -10.19 27.28 14.86
N PRO A 14 -10.16 27.34 16.22
CA PRO A 14 -8.93 27.29 16.99
C PRO A 14 -8.17 25.96 16.84
N GLU A 15 -8.87 24.85 16.60
CA GLU A 15 -8.25 23.54 16.38
C GLU A 15 -7.44 23.51 15.08
N VAL A 16 -7.90 24.24 14.06
CA VAL A 16 -7.20 24.35 12.78
C VAL A 16 -5.94 25.22 12.93
N ARG A 17 -6.05 26.34 13.66
CA ARG A 17 -4.93 27.24 13.95
C ARG A 17 -3.82 26.56 14.74
N ALA A 18 -4.18 25.68 15.66
CA ALA A 18 -3.21 24.92 16.46
C ALA A 18 -2.54 23.78 15.66
N ALA A 19 -3.22 23.24 14.64
CA ALA A 19 -2.77 22.08 13.89
C ALA A 19 -1.97 22.42 12.64
N VAL A 20 -2.18 23.59 12.03
CA VAL A 20 -1.62 23.96 10.72
C VAL A 20 -1.05 25.38 10.77
N ALA A 21 0.15 25.57 10.19
CA ALA A 21 0.73 26.90 10.05
C ALA A 21 -0.01 27.72 8.97
N ASN A 22 -0.24 29.01 9.22
CA ASN A 22 -0.95 29.89 8.28
C ASN A 22 -0.14 30.25 7.03
N THR A 23 1.17 30.03 7.05
CA THR A 23 2.08 30.37 5.94
C THR A 23 2.48 29.12 5.16
N ASP A 24 2.29 29.15 3.83
CA ASP A 24 2.76 28.13 2.90
C ASP A 24 3.79 28.73 1.92
N ASP A 25 4.89 28.00 1.67
CA ASP A 25 5.89 28.38 0.67
C ASP A 25 5.57 27.69 -0.68
N PRO A 26 5.20 28.43 -1.74
CA PRO A 26 4.82 27.86 -3.02
C PRO A 26 6.01 27.29 -3.82
N THR A 27 7.26 27.56 -3.42
CA THR A 27 8.45 27.18 -4.19
C THR A 27 8.98 25.78 -3.87
N MET A 28 8.52 25.16 -2.79
CA MET A 28 8.99 23.83 -2.40
C MET A 28 8.51 22.72 -3.37
N PRO A 29 9.40 21.81 -3.81
CA PRO A 29 9.07 20.77 -4.76
C PRO A 29 8.09 19.75 -4.19
N THR A 30 7.14 19.32 -5.01
CA THR A 30 6.03 18.42 -4.62
C THR A 30 5.98 17.12 -5.42
N ASN A 31 6.57 17.07 -6.62
CA ASN A 31 6.48 15.91 -7.52
C ASN A 31 7.87 15.36 -7.87
N THR A 32 8.47 14.66 -6.90
CA THR A 32 9.77 13.99 -7.07
C THR A 32 9.57 12.49 -7.35
N PHE A 33 10.51 11.87 -8.07
CA PHE A 33 10.57 10.42 -8.34
C PHE A 33 10.36 9.52 -7.11
N ARG A 34 10.58 10.05 -5.91
CA ARG A 34 10.33 9.37 -4.63
C ARG A 34 8.87 8.96 -4.42
N ILE A 35 7.93 9.71 -5.02
CA ILE A 35 6.49 9.40 -4.96
C ILE A 35 6.18 8.15 -5.79
N SER A 36 6.78 8.00 -6.97
CA SER A 36 6.57 6.80 -7.81
C SER A 36 7.11 5.54 -7.15
N SER A 37 8.31 5.58 -6.54
CA SER A 37 8.90 4.40 -5.89
C SER A 37 8.15 3.94 -4.63
N ALA A 38 7.41 4.83 -3.97
CA ALA A 38 6.62 4.49 -2.79
C ALA A 38 5.34 3.71 -3.14
N CYS A 39 4.83 3.83 -4.38
CA CYS A 39 3.61 3.16 -4.84
C CYS A 39 3.82 1.70 -5.26
N ASP A 40 5.06 1.26 -5.53
CA ASP A 40 5.34 -0.10 -6.05
C ASP A 40 5.42 -1.18 -4.95
N ALA A 41 5.40 -0.80 -3.67
CA ALA A 41 5.29 -1.78 -2.59
C ALA A 41 3.82 -2.19 -2.46
N ASN A 42 3.48 -3.41 -2.89
CA ASN A 42 2.18 -4.05 -2.65
C ASN A 42 2.27 -4.91 -1.37
N PRO A 43 2.14 -4.35 -0.15
CA PRO A 43 1.96 -5.18 1.03
C PRO A 43 0.57 -5.80 0.98
N SER A 44 0.48 -7.11 1.20
CA SER A 44 -0.80 -7.82 1.41
C SER A 44 -1.55 -7.38 2.67
N VAL A 45 -1.01 -6.40 3.40
CA VAL A 45 -1.55 -5.85 4.64
C VAL A 45 -2.14 -4.48 4.32
N GLN A 46 -3.40 -4.29 4.67
CA GLN A 46 -4.07 -2.99 4.61
C GLN A 46 -3.40 -2.04 5.61
N ILE A 47 -2.52 -1.17 5.11
CA ILE A 47 -1.86 -0.15 5.92
C ILE A 47 -2.80 1.07 6.01
N THR A 48 -3.17 1.47 7.22
CA THR A 48 -3.95 2.69 7.44
C THR A 48 -3.12 3.92 7.09
N ALA A 49 -3.77 5.02 6.67
CA ALA A 49 -3.09 6.25 6.26
C ALA A 49 -2.10 6.79 7.33
N LEU A 50 -2.42 6.63 8.61
CA LEU A 50 -1.56 7.02 9.73
C LEU A 50 -0.27 6.19 9.81
N VAL A 51 -0.35 4.88 9.58
CA VAL A 51 0.84 4.01 9.57
C VAL A 51 1.68 4.33 8.34
N ALA A 52 1.05 4.55 7.18
CA ALA A 52 1.75 4.99 5.97
C ALA A 52 2.48 6.32 6.18
N GLN A 53 1.82 7.29 6.85
CA GLN A 53 2.41 8.57 7.23
C GLN A 53 3.63 8.41 8.16
N LEU A 54 3.55 7.54 9.16
CA LEU A 54 4.67 7.35 10.08
C LEU A 54 5.87 6.64 9.42
N VAL A 55 5.62 5.73 8.46
CA VAL A 55 6.67 5.00 7.72
C VAL A 55 7.26 5.84 6.59
N ALA A 56 6.47 6.72 5.96
CA ALA A 56 6.91 7.52 4.83
C ALA A 56 8.02 8.52 5.19
N LEU A 57 8.07 9.03 6.42
CA LEU A 57 9.14 9.92 6.87
C LEU A 57 10.53 9.24 6.93
N PRO A 58 10.74 8.14 7.67
CA PRO A 58 12.03 7.46 7.70
C PRO A 58 12.39 6.87 6.32
N ALA A 59 11.42 6.33 5.58
CA ALA A 59 11.64 5.83 4.23
C ALA A 59 12.04 6.94 3.24
N GLY A 60 11.34 8.08 3.25
CA GLY A 60 11.62 9.23 2.39
C GLY A 60 12.99 9.87 2.67
N LYS A 61 13.43 9.85 3.93
CA LYS A 61 14.76 10.30 4.36
C LYS A 61 15.87 9.29 4.06
N LEU A 62 15.59 7.98 4.16
CA LEU A 62 16.50 6.95 3.66
C LEU A 62 16.69 7.12 2.15
N LEU A 63 15.59 7.32 1.43
CA LEU A 63 15.59 7.55 -0.01
C LEU A 63 16.31 8.87 -0.39
N GLU A 64 16.24 9.90 0.46
CA GLU A 64 17.06 11.12 0.33
C GLU A 64 18.56 10.84 0.36
N LYS A 65 18.98 9.93 1.25
CA LYS A 65 20.39 9.60 1.47
C LYS A 65 20.91 8.59 0.45
N THR A 66 20.07 7.71 -0.07
CA THR A 66 20.46 6.68 -1.04
C THR A 66 20.39 7.16 -2.49
N LEU A 67 19.51 8.12 -2.82
CA LEU A 67 19.40 8.64 -4.19
C LEU A 67 20.56 9.59 -4.53
N PRO A 68 21.31 9.33 -5.62
CA PRO A 68 22.34 10.24 -6.08
C PRO A 68 21.73 11.58 -6.52
N ARG A 69 22.37 12.69 -6.15
CA ARG A 69 22.07 14.06 -6.65
C ARG A 69 22.59 14.25 -8.08
N ALA A 70 22.30 13.28 -8.95
CA ALA A 70 22.69 13.33 -10.34
C ALA A 70 21.67 14.16 -11.12
N HIS A 71 22.15 15.21 -11.79
CA HIS A 71 21.38 15.93 -12.80
C HIS A 71 21.46 15.14 -14.09
N ILE A 72 20.35 14.53 -14.50
CA ILE A 72 20.25 13.78 -15.75
C ILE A 72 19.61 14.71 -16.78
N THR A 73 20.28 14.88 -17.91
CA THR A 73 19.74 15.60 -19.06
C THR A 73 19.15 14.60 -20.04
N THR A 74 17.83 14.55 -20.15
CA THR A 74 17.15 13.70 -21.14
C THR A 74 16.33 14.61 -22.06
N PHE A 75 16.51 14.48 -23.38
CA PHE A 75 15.77 15.26 -24.39
C PHE A 75 15.78 16.79 -24.17
N GLY A 76 16.89 17.36 -23.68
CA GLY A 76 17.02 18.80 -23.45
C GLY A 76 16.40 19.32 -22.15
N TYR A 77 15.75 18.46 -21.36
CA TYR A 77 15.26 18.80 -20.01
C TYR A 77 16.26 18.30 -18.97
N THR A 78 16.72 19.18 -18.08
CA THR A 78 17.55 18.84 -16.93
C THR A 78 16.66 18.48 -15.75
N TRP A 79 16.68 17.22 -15.31
CA TRP A 79 15.92 16.78 -14.14
C TRP A 79 16.85 16.06 -13.17
N SER A 80 16.61 16.25 -11.87
CA SER A 80 17.37 15.59 -10.81
C SER A 80 16.50 14.51 -10.17
N LEU A 81 17.07 13.33 -9.93
CA LEU A 81 16.41 12.29 -9.13
C LEU A 81 16.27 12.71 -7.66
N ASN A 82 17.09 13.65 -7.21
CA ASN A 82 17.11 14.17 -5.86
C ASN A 82 17.21 15.71 -5.91
N PRO A 83 16.09 16.41 -6.09
CA PRO A 83 16.07 17.87 -6.23
C PRO A 83 16.30 18.60 -4.91
N GLY A 84 16.07 17.95 -3.76
CA GLY A 84 16.18 18.61 -2.46
C GLY A 84 15.92 17.69 -1.26
N PRO A 85 15.97 18.27 -0.04
CA PRO A 85 15.62 17.57 1.18
C PRO A 85 14.15 17.13 1.15
N PHE A 86 13.85 16.01 1.79
CA PHE A 86 12.49 15.49 1.89
C PHE A 86 11.59 16.48 2.65
N ASN A 87 10.57 17.00 1.96
CA ASN A 87 9.69 18.07 2.43
C ASN A 87 8.34 17.56 2.95
N ILE A 88 7.63 18.41 3.71
CA ILE A 88 6.28 18.11 4.20
C ILE A 88 5.29 17.85 3.05
N LYS A 89 5.41 18.58 1.94
CA LYS A 89 4.53 18.42 0.77
C LYS A 89 4.70 17.08 0.07
N GLU A 90 5.93 16.63 -0.13
CA GLU A 90 6.23 15.30 -0.69
C GLU A 90 5.70 14.21 0.24
N HIS A 91 5.89 14.39 1.55
CA HIS A 91 5.38 13.48 2.56
C HIS A 91 3.85 13.38 2.52
N THR A 92 3.14 14.51 2.50
CA THR A 92 1.69 14.54 2.40
C THR A 92 1.20 13.88 1.11
N LEU A 93 1.86 14.13 -0.03
CA LEU A 93 1.46 13.53 -1.30
C LEU A 93 1.63 12.00 -1.30
N ILE A 94 2.74 11.48 -0.75
CA ILE A 94 2.97 10.04 -0.59
C ILE A 94 1.86 9.40 0.25
N THR A 95 1.50 10.01 1.38
CA THR A 95 0.44 9.49 2.26
C THR A 95 -0.92 9.49 1.58
N VAL A 96 -1.26 10.55 0.83
CA VAL A 96 -2.52 10.61 0.07
C VAL A 96 -2.55 9.53 -1.01
N MET A 97 -1.46 9.35 -1.75
CA MET A 97 -1.36 8.30 -2.77
C MET A 97 -1.46 6.90 -2.16
N ALA A 98 -0.79 6.64 -1.03
CA ALA A 98 -0.89 5.38 -0.31
C ALA A 98 -2.33 5.10 0.15
N ASN A 99 -3.05 6.13 0.62
CA ASN A 99 -4.45 5.99 1.02
C ASN A 99 -5.37 5.66 -0.16
N VAL A 100 -5.16 6.27 -1.33
CA VAL A 100 -5.92 5.97 -2.56
C VAL A 100 -5.70 4.53 -3.01
N VAL A 101 -4.46 4.01 -2.91
CA VAL A 101 -4.13 2.64 -3.34
C VAL A 101 -4.65 1.59 -2.36
N ALA A 102 -4.70 1.89 -1.05
CA ALA A 102 -5.09 0.93 -0.01
C ALA A 102 -6.47 0.29 -0.25
N GLY A 103 -7.44 1.07 -0.72
CA GLY A 103 -8.81 0.60 -0.98
C GLY A 103 -8.98 -0.28 -2.22
N GLY A 104 -7.95 -0.42 -3.07
CA GLY A 104 -8.06 -1.09 -4.36
C GLY A 104 -8.92 -0.30 -5.36
N ALA A 105 -8.89 -0.72 -6.63
CA ALA A 105 -9.69 -0.09 -7.68
C ALA A 105 -11.08 -0.74 -7.75
N TYR A 106 -12.15 0.00 -7.46
CA TYR A 106 -13.53 -0.51 -7.47
C TYR A 106 -13.92 -1.29 -8.74
N ALA A 107 -13.35 -0.90 -9.89
CA ALA A 107 -13.51 -1.59 -11.16
C ALA A 107 -13.13 -3.09 -11.13
N THR A 108 -12.25 -3.53 -10.23
CA THR A 108 -11.90 -4.95 -10.11
C THR A 108 -13.09 -5.80 -9.69
N ASP A 109 -13.96 -5.27 -8.82
CA ASP A 109 -15.15 -5.98 -8.36
C ASP A 109 -16.19 -6.10 -9.48
N ILE A 110 -16.31 -5.06 -10.33
CA ILE A 110 -17.15 -5.11 -11.53
C ILE A 110 -16.66 -6.20 -12.48
N ILE A 111 -15.35 -6.26 -12.73
CA ILE A 111 -14.76 -7.28 -13.61
C ILE A 111 -14.97 -8.68 -13.02
N ALA A 112 -14.79 -8.85 -11.70
CA ALA A 112 -15.03 -10.11 -11.02
C ALA A 112 -16.50 -10.55 -11.15
N ALA A 113 -17.45 -9.62 -10.95
CA ALA A 113 -18.87 -9.89 -11.11
C ALA A 113 -19.25 -10.24 -12.57
N GLN A 114 -18.68 -9.55 -13.56
CA GLN A 114 -18.88 -9.86 -14.98
C GLN A 114 -18.40 -11.28 -15.35
N ARG A 115 -17.29 -11.72 -14.76
CA ARG A 115 -16.76 -13.08 -14.97
C ARG A 115 -17.59 -14.13 -14.26
N LEU A 116 -17.91 -13.92 -12.98
CA LEU A 116 -18.60 -14.91 -12.14
C LEU A 116 -20.08 -15.08 -12.52
N PHE A 117 -20.82 -13.98 -12.65
CA PHE A 117 -22.28 -14.01 -12.85
C PHE A 117 -22.68 -14.02 -14.32
N TYR A 118 -21.96 -13.33 -15.19
CA TYR A 118 -22.33 -13.16 -16.59
C TYR A 118 -21.48 -13.98 -17.57
N GLN A 119 -20.44 -14.68 -17.07
CA GLN A 119 -19.53 -15.50 -17.88
C GLN A 119 -18.91 -14.74 -19.06
N GLN A 120 -18.73 -13.42 -18.91
CA GLN A 120 -18.15 -12.57 -19.94
C GLN A 120 -16.65 -12.35 -19.69
N TYR A 121 -15.83 -12.76 -20.67
CA TYR A 121 -14.38 -12.66 -20.61
C TYR A 121 -13.89 -11.59 -21.59
N TRP A 122 -13.86 -10.35 -21.12
CA TRP A 122 -13.35 -9.23 -21.89
C TRP A 122 -11.82 -9.17 -21.85
N GLY A 123 -11.18 -8.71 -22.94
CA GLY A 123 -9.72 -8.60 -23.04
C GLY A 123 -9.10 -7.61 -22.04
N ALA A 124 -7.77 -7.66 -21.90
CA ALA A 124 -7.03 -6.83 -20.95
C ALA A 124 -7.21 -5.33 -21.21
N THR A 125 -7.29 -4.91 -22.48
CA THR A 125 -7.50 -3.51 -22.87
C THR A 125 -8.82 -2.96 -22.35
N TYR A 126 -9.90 -3.76 -22.43
CA TYR A 126 -11.20 -3.36 -21.88
C TYR A 126 -11.14 -3.21 -20.36
N GLN A 127 -10.52 -4.18 -19.67
CA GLN A 127 -10.39 -4.13 -18.22
C GLN A 127 -9.58 -2.90 -17.78
N LEU A 128 -8.48 -2.59 -18.46
CA LEU A 128 -7.67 -1.42 -18.18
C LEU A 128 -8.43 -0.12 -18.48
N ALA A 129 -9.09 -0.03 -19.65
CA ALA A 129 -9.89 1.14 -20.00
C ALA A 129 -11.03 1.39 -18.99
N LEU A 130 -11.68 0.31 -18.54
CA LEU A 130 -12.71 0.37 -17.51
C LEU A 130 -12.13 0.92 -16.20
N VAL A 131 -11.04 0.33 -15.70
CA VAL A 131 -10.37 0.79 -14.47
C VAL A 131 -9.95 2.26 -14.57
N VAL A 132 -9.29 2.65 -15.67
CA VAL A 132 -8.83 4.04 -15.85
C VAL A 132 -10.01 5.00 -15.93
N SER A 133 -11.07 4.66 -16.67
CA SER A 133 -12.25 5.51 -16.82
C SER A 133 -12.97 5.75 -15.49
N THR A 134 -13.12 4.72 -14.64
CA THR A 134 -13.77 4.85 -13.33
C THR A 134 -12.94 5.71 -12.38
N GLN A 135 -11.61 5.58 -12.42
CA GLN A 135 -10.73 6.41 -11.59
C GLN A 135 -10.76 7.88 -12.04
N MET A 136 -10.68 8.13 -13.36
CA MET A 136 -10.76 9.48 -13.90
C MET A 136 -12.09 10.16 -13.57
N PHE A 137 -13.20 9.43 -13.63
CA PHE A 137 -14.50 9.95 -13.26
C PHE A 137 -14.54 10.36 -11.77
N GLY A 138 -14.03 9.52 -10.88
CA GLY A 138 -13.93 9.83 -9.44
C GLY A 138 -13.11 11.09 -9.16
N PHE A 139 -11.92 11.20 -9.74
CA PHE A 139 -11.06 12.37 -9.57
C PHE A 139 -11.66 13.65 -10.20
N SER A 140 -12.37 13.52 -11.32
CA SER A 140 -13.05 14.65 -11.96
C SER A 140 -14.16 15.21 -11.07
N LEU A 141 -14.98 14.33 -10.49
CA LEU A 141 -16.05 14.73 -9.56
C LEU A 141 -15.47 15.36 -8.29
N ALA A 142 -14.39 14.79 -7.73
CA ALA A 142 -13.68 15.37 -6.58
C ALA A 142 -13.16 16.78 -6.89
N GLY A 143 -12.64 17.02 -8.09
CA GLY A 143 -12.18 18.33 -8.54
C GLY A 143 -13.29 19.38 -8.58
N ILE A 144 -14.48 19.01 -9.06
CA ILE A 144 -15.66 19.90 -9.08
C ILE A 144 -16.12 20.20 -7.64
N CYS A 145 -16.19 19.17 -6.80
CA CYS A 145 -16.61 19.30 -5.40
C CYS A 145 -15.62 20.13 -4.55
N ARG A 146 -14.34 20.25 -4.96
CA ARG A 146 -13.32 21.03 -4.22
C ARG A 146 -13.75 22.45 -3.90
N ARG A 147 -14.43 23.15 -4.84
CA ARG A 147 -14.88 24.53 -4.62
C ARG A 147 -15.93 24.63 -3.51
N PHE A 148 -16.74 23.59 -3.32
CA PHE A 148 -17.81 23.57 -2.33
C PHE A 148 -17.37 22.96 -0.99
N LEU A 149 -16.45 21.99 -1.02
CA LEU A 149 -16.06 21.22 0.16
C LEU A 149 -14.76 21.66 0.83
N VAL A 150 -13.90 22.41 0.13
CA VAL A 150 -12.54 22.72 0.60
C VAL A 150 -12.31 24.23 0.76
N TRP A 151 -12.83 25.05 -0.15
CA TRP A 151 -12.62 26.50 -0.10
C TRP A 151 -13.40 27.22 1.02
N PRO A 152 -14.63 26.83 1.38
CA PRO A 152 -15.34 27.49 2.47
C PRO A 152 -14.70 27.17 3.83
N SER A 153 -14.25 28.20 4.55
CA SER A 153 -13.61 28.06 5.88
C SER A 153 -14.51 27.45 6.95
N SER A 154 -15.83 27.41 6.72
CA SER A 154 -16.81 26.78 7.61
C SER A 154 -16.83 25.25 7.51
N MET A 155 -16.12 24.65 6.55
CA MET A 155 -16.09 23.20 6.38
C MET A 155 -14.85 22.58 7.01
N ILE A 156 -15.05 21.88 8.12
CA ILE A 156 -13.98 21.18 8.85
C ILE A 156 -14.02 19.67 8.59
N TRP A 157 -12.83 19.07 8.42
CA TRP A 157 -12.63 17.64 8.21
C TRP A 157 -11.76 17.08 9.35
N PRO A 158 -12.35 16.62 10.47
CA PRO A 158 -11.59 16.23 11.66
C PRO A 158 -10.58 15.10 11.39
N ALA A 159 -10.94 14.15 10.53
CA ALA A 159 -10.05 13.04 10.16
C ALA A 159 -8.78 13.51 9.43
N THR A 160 -8.88 14.52 8.56
CA THR A 160 -7.70 15.08 7.88
C THR A 160 -6.91 15.98 8.80
N LEU A 161 -7.56 16.67 9.74
CA LEU A 161 -6.91 17.54 10.73
C LEU A 161 -5.91 16.78 11.62
N VAL A 162 -6.24 15.55 12.00
CA VAL A 162 -5.31 14.70 12.76
C VAL A 162 -4.05 14.38 11.96
N ASN A 163 -4.21 14.09 10.66
CA ASN A 163 -3.08 13.81 9.77
C ASN A 163 -2.21 15.07 9.57
N THR A 164 -2.81 16.26 9.39
CA THR A 164 -2.06 17.51 9.23
C THR A 164 -1.30 17.92 10.49
N ALA A 165 -1.92 17.82 11.66
CA ALA A 165 -1.25 18.02 12.93
C ALA A 165 -0.05 17.06 13.10
N LEU A 166 -0.22 15.79 12.71
CA LEU A 166 0.85 14.81 12.75
C LEU A 166 1.99 15.15 11.78
N PHE A 167 1.71 15.65 10.56
CA PHE A 167 2.77 16.09 9.64
C PHE A 167 3.60 17.23 10.23
N ASN A 168 2.93 18.21 10.85
CA ASN A 168 3.61 19.35 11.46
C ASN A 168 4.45 18.95 12.68
N THR A 169 3.94 18.08 13.55
CA THR A 169 4.71 17.57 14.69
C THR A 169 5.90 16.72 14.25
N LEU A 170 5.73 15.86 13.25
CA LEU A 170 6.80 15.04 12.70
C LEU A 170 7.92 15.91 12.10
N HIS A 171 7.60 16.87 11.24
CA HIS A 171 8.62 17.71 10.58
C HIS A 171 9.24 18.79 11.49
N SER A 172 8.54 19.27 12.53
CA SER A 172 9.08 20.23 13.50
C SER A 172 9.99 19.60 14.58
N THR A 173 9.74 18.34 14.90
CA THR A 173 10.53 17.56 15.87
C THR A 173 11.70 16.83 15.18
N TYR A 174 11.63 16.64 13.86
CA TYR A 174 12.66 15.91 13.11
C TYR A 174 14.04 16.58 13.24
N GLY A 175 14.99 15.86 13.85
CA GLY A 175 16.37 16.33 14.04
C GLY A 175 16.62 17.11 15.34
N ARG A 176 15.59 17.32 16.18
CA ARG A 176 15.77 17.79 17.56
C ARG A 176 15.92 16.57 18.47
N GLU A 177 17.11 16.36 19.02
CA GLU A 177 17.29 15.38 20.09
C GLU A 177 16.78 16.01 21.39
N GLU A 178 15.67 15.51 21.91
CA GLU A 178 15.25 15.77 23.29
C GLU A 178 16.21 15.03 24.23
N ASP A 179 16.82 15.74 25.16
CA ASP A 179 17.81 15.25 26.13
C ASP A 179 17.46 13.84 26.66
N GLY A 180 18.26 12.85 26.25
CA GLY A 180 18.27 11.49 26.83
C GLY A 180 17.11 10.56 26.45
N ARG A 181 16.16 10.95 25.57
CA ARG A 181 15.07 10.05 25.12
C ARG A 181 15.22 9.74 23.64
N THR A 182 15.02 8.48 23.26
CA THR A 182 14.93 8.09 21.85
C THR A 182 13.83 8.89 21.18
N SER A 183 14.18 9.59 20.10
CA SER A 183 13.22 10.39 19.37
C SER A 183 12.03 9.51 18.91
N ARG A 184 10.82 10.06 19.00
CA ARG A 184 9.57 9.30 18.87
C ARG A 184 9.49 8.56 17.52
N GLU A 185 10.08 9.13 16.47
CA GLU A 185 10.20 8.50 15.15
C GLU A 185 11.14 7.30 15.13
N ARG A 186 12.24 7.30 15.91
CA ARG A 186 13.17 6.16 16.01
C ARG A 186 12.50 4.98 16.71
N PHE A 187 11.74 5.24 17.77
CA PHE A 187 10.95 4.21 18.46
C PHE A 187 9.92 3.58 17.51
N PHE A 188 9.16 4.40 16.78
CA PHE A 188 8.18 3.87 15.83
C PHE A 188 8.85 3.08 14.70
N THR A 189 9.97 3.58 14.14
CA THR A 189 10.70 2.89 13.08
C THR A 189 11.21 1.53 13.57
N LEU A 190 11.72 1.46 14.80
CA LEU A 190 12.16 0.21 15.41
C LEU A 190 10.99 -0.75 15.64
N ALA A 191 9.85 -0.26 16.14
CA ALA A 191 8.64 -1.06 16.31
C ALA A 191 8.08 -1.57 14.96
N PHE A 192 8.14 -0.74 13.91
CA PHE A 192 7.73 -1.12 12.56
C PHE A 192 8.64 -2.20 11.98
N ILE A 193 9.97 -2.04 12.09
CA ILE A 193 10.94 -3.08 11.65
C ILE A 193 10.75 -4.35 12.48
N GLY A 194 10.52 -4.23 13.79
CA GLY A 194 10.23 -5.37 14.66
C GLY A 194 8.95 -6.09 14.27
N SER A 195 7.87 -5.35 13.96
CA SER A 195 6.61 -5.92 13.48
C SER A 195 6.77 -6.56 12.09
N ALA A 196 7.47 -5.90 11.17
CA ALA A 196 7.75 -6.44 9.83
C ALA A 196 8.56 -7.74 9.92
N ALA A 197 9.60 -7.79 10.77
CA ALA A 197 10.36 -9.01 11.02
C ALA A 197 9.49 -10.11 11.65
N TRP A 198 8.63 -9.73 12.61
CA TRP A 198 7.70 -10.64 13.27
C TRP A 198 6.64 -11.22 12.33
N TYR A 199 6.19 -10.48 11.31
CA TYR A 199 5.25 -11.00 10.31
C TYR A 199 5.97 -11.76 9.17
N PHE A 200 7.16 -11.32 8.79
CA PHE A 200 7.96 -11.94 7.73
C PHE A 200 8.46 -13.34 8.11
N LEU A 201 8.96 -13.50 9.34
CA LEU A 201 9.48 -14.77 9.85
C LEU A 201 8.43 -15.90 9.78
N PRO A 202 7.24 -15.82 10.40
CA PRO A 202 6.25 -16.89 10.32
C PRO A 202 5.64 -17.02 8.93
N GLY A 203 5.46 -15.91 8.20
CA GLY A 203 4.86 -15.93 6.85
C GLY A 203 5.69 -16.72 5.84
N TYR A 204 7.03 -16.58 5.85
CA TYR A 204 7.90 -17.27 4.90
C TYR A 204 8.49 -18.58 5.44
N LEU A 205 8.96 -18.61 6.70
CA LEU A 205 9.57 -19.84 7.25
C LEU A 205 8.54 -20.96 7.39
N PHE A 206 7.33 -20.66 7.85
CA PHE A 206 6.33 -21.69 8.09
C PHE A 206 5.81 -22.28 6.77
N VAL A 207 5.64 -21.46 5.73
CA VAL A 207 5.28 -21.92 4.38
C VAL A 207 6.39 -22.78 3.76
N LEU A 208 7.66 -22.37 3.88
CA LEU A 208 8.79 -23.16 3.38
C LEU A 208 8.88 -24.53 4.07
N ILE A 209 8.72 -24.57 5.40
CA ILE A 209 8.73 -25.82 6.15
C ILE A 209 7.56 -26.71 5.71
N ILE A 210 6.34 -26.17 5.61
CA ILE A 210 5.16 -26.93 5.17
C ILE A 210 5.37 -27.50 3.75
N VAL A 211 5.78 -26.68 2.78
CA VAL A 211 5.98 -27.11 1.39
C VAL A 211 7.07 -28.17 1.29
N SER A 212 8.19 -27.99 2.01
CA SER A 212 9.28 -28.98 2.02
C SER A 212 8.83 -30.32 2.61
N HIS A 213 8.00 -30.30 3.66
CA HIS A 213 7.49 -31.52 4.29
C HIS A 213 6.46 -32.23 3.39
N SER A 214 5.56 -31.48 2.74
CA SER A 214 4.63 -32.04 1.75
C SER A 214 5.34 -32.63 0.53
N PHE A 215 6.42 -32.01 0.06
CA PHE A 215 7.22 -32.51 -1.05
C PHE A 215 7.96 -33.80 -0.68
N LEU A 216 8.61 -33.85 0.49
CA LEU A 216 9.29 -35.06 0.97
C LEU A 216 8.29 -36.21 1.23
N ALA A 217 7.13 -35.91 1.81
CA ALA A 217 6.07 -36.91 2.00
C ALA A 217 5.52 -37.44 0.66
N SER A 218 5.45 -36.60 -0.38
CA SER A 218 5.08 -37.03 -1.74
C SER A 218 6.13 -37.93 -2.41
N ILE A 219 7.42 -37.73 -2.10
CA ILE A 219 8.49 -38.60 -2.59
C ILE A 219 8.43 -39.96 -1.88
N ASP A 220 8.21 -39.97 -0.57
CA ASP A 220 8.18 -41.21 0.24
C ASP A 220 6.93 -42.07 -0.03
N THR A 221 5.81 -41.44 -0.43
CA THR A 221 4.58 -42.15 -0.82
C THR A 221 4.59 -42.64 -2.27
N SER A 222 5.45 -42.08 -3.14
CA SER A 222 5.54 -42.48 -4.56
C SER A 222 5.78 -43.98 -4.84
N PRO A 223 6.62 -44.72 -4.07
CA PRO A 223 6.85 -46.14 -4.31
C PRO A 223 5.67 -46.98 -3.84
N LEU A 224 5.00 -46.57 -2.77
CA LEU A 224 3.81 -47.24 -2.23
C LEU A 224 2.60 -47.04 -3.15
N GLN A 225 2.45 -45.85 -3.73
CA GLN A 225 1.42 -45.54 -4.71
C GLN A 225 1.59 -46.41 -5.97
N PHE A 226 2.80 -46.50 -6.51
CA PHE A 226 3.12 -47.33 -7.67
C PHE A 226 2.89 -48.83 -7.39
N ARG A 227 3.19 -49.28 -6.17
CA ARG A 227 2.96 -50.67 -5.76
C ARG A 227 1.48 -50.99 -5.56
N LEU A 228 0.70 -50.08 -4.99
CA LEU A 228 -0.77 -50.18 -4.90
C LEU A 228 -1.42 -50.16 -6.28
N GLU A 229 -0.97 -49.32 -7.20
CA GLU A 229 -1.44 -49.28 -8.59
C GLU A 229 -1.17 -50.62 -9.29
N SER A 230 0.02 -51.21 -9.11
CA SER A 230 0.35 -52.52 -9.69
C SER A 230 -0.51 -53.66 -9.12
N LEU A 231 -0.90 -53.58 -7.84
CA LEU A 231 -1.74 -54.57 -7.17
C LEU A 231 -3.23 -54.41 -7.53
N LEU A 232 -3.71 -53.18 -7.68
CA LEU A 232 -5.09 -52.89 -8.08
C LEU A 232 -5.32 -53.21 -9.57
N PHE A 233 -4.34 -52.93 -10.43
CA PHE A 233 -4.38 -53.29 -11.86
C PHE A 233 -4.43 -54.81 -12.06
N HIS A 234 -3.79 -55.58 -11.17
CA HIS A 234 -3.83 -57.03 -11.22
C HIS A 234 -5.17 -57.61 -10.75
N ARG A 235 -5.90 -56.89 -9.88
CA ARG A 235 -7.08 -57.40 -9.17
C ARG A 235 -8.43 -56.99 -9.77
N ASN A 236 -8.54 -55.83 -10.43
CA ASN A 236 -9.77 -55.41 -11.13
C ASN A 236 -9.41 -54.52 -12.33
N LYS A 237 -9.64 -55.03 -13.55
CA LYS A 237 -9.38 -54.32 -14.81
C LYS A 237 -10.28 -53.09 -15.02
N LEU A 238 -10.14 -52.00 -14.25
CA LEU A 238 -10.92 -50.77 -14.50
C LEU A 238 -10.12 -49.46 -14.36
N PHE A 239 -10.15 -48.72 -15.48
CA PHE A 239 -9.94 -47.29 -15.79
C PHE A 239 -8.57 -46.58 -15.57
N PRO A 240 -8.21 -45.64 -16.49
CA PRO A 240 -6.90 -44.98 -16.57
C PRO A 240 -6.66 -43.86 -15.51
N PRO A 241 -5.38 -43.48 -15.29
CA PRO A 241 -4.86 -42.85 -14.07
C PRO A 241 -5.25 -41.39 -13.80
N SER A 242 -5.93 -40.69 -14.71
CA SER A 242 -6.23 -39.26 -14.57
C SER A 242 -7.36 -38.94 -13.59
N ILE A 243 -8.24 -39.90 -13.28
CA ILE A 243 -9.43 -39.67 -12.43
C ILE A 243 -9.13 -39.94 -10.95
N LEU A 244 -8.22 -40.87 -10.64
CA LEU A 244 -7.90 -41.27 -9.26
C LEU A 244 -7.09 -40.19 -8.52
N ILE A 245 -6.18 -39.52 -9.23
CA ILE A 245 -5.36 -38.42 -8.69
C ILE A 245 -6.26 -37.22 -8.32
N MET A 246 -7.28 -36.92 -9.13
CA MET A 246 -8.28 -35.89 -8.80
C MET A 246 -9.14 -36.26 -7.59
N HIS A 247 -9.47 -37.54 -7.41
CA HIS A 247 -10.30 -37.99 -6.29
C HIS A 247 -9.54 -37.96 -4.95
N PHE A 248 -8.26 -38.34 -4.95
CA PHE A 248 -7.41 -38.23 -3.76
C PHE A 248 -7.07 -36.78 -3.40
N ALA A 249 -6.86 -35.92 -4.40
CA ALA A 249 -6.71 -34.48 -4.17
C ALA A 249 -7.97 -33.87 -3.53
N ARG A 250 -9.18 -34.29 -3.95
CA ARG A 250 -10.45 -33.87 -3.34
C ARG A 250 -10.61 -34.32 -1.88
N ILE A 251 -10.18 -35.54 -1.54
CA ILE A 251 -10.24 -36.08 -0.18
C ILE A 251 -9.24 -35.37 0.74
N SER A 252 -8.04 -35.06 0.25
CA SER A 252 -7.03 -34.34 1.02
C SER A 252 -7.36 -32.86 1.27
N ILE A 253 -8.22 -32.25 0.44
CA ILE A 253 -8.71 -30.87 0.59
C ILE A 253 -9.99 -30.82 1.48
N GLY A 254 -10.49 -31.97 1.96
CA GLY A 254 -11.62 -32.02 2.91
C GLY A 254 -12.98 -31.67 2.29
N LEU A 255 -13.10 -31.69 0.97
CA LEU A 255 -14.32 -31.34 0.23
C LEU A 255 -15.38 -32.44 0.21
N ASP A 256 -15.08 -33.62 0.76
CA ASP A 256 -15.98 -34.76 0.83
C ASP A 256 -16.19 -35.19 2.29
N ARG A 257 -16.95 -34.38 3.04
CA ARG A 257 -17.64 -34.89 4.24
C ARG A 257 -19.07 -35.24 3.83
N PRO A 258 -19.46 -36.53 3.83
CA PRO A 258 -20.87 -36.86 3.73
C PRO A 258 -21.60 -36.34 4.98
N ARG A 259 -22.83 -35.85 4.79
CA ARG A 259 -23.76 -35.49 5.86
C ARG A 259 -24.10 -36.71 6.72
#